data_AF-A0A4V1V3P5-F1
#
_entry.id   AF-A0A4V1V3P5-F1
#
_cell.length_a   1.000
_cell.length_b   1.000
_cell.length_c   1.000
_cell.angle_alpha   90.00
_cell.angle_beta   90.00
_cell.angle_gamma   90.00
#
_symmetry.space_group_name_H-M   'P 1'
#
loop_
_entity.id
_entity.type
_entity.pdbx_description
1 polymer ?
#
loop_
_entity_poly.entity_id
_entity_poly.type
_entity_poly.pdbx_seq_one_letter_code
_entity_poly.pdbx_strand_id
1 'polypeptide(L)'
;MTKQGESVLFSLDSVTGEDSCTLRGDVEAGRGIAKEDSIPAACVLSFSQSGEMIEVSASSQAECKHFCGYNAGFEGAYLRTKSGCAQHEIQQTRRGFEELYNDENYKPALAKLSPMLKDCLATLEWEEEGSIRNDLAIAQYKNGLYDECLETLSQYAEDAKRDDDSVTEEWTPALADRYLSIVRAARINIALCSKKK
;
A
#
# COMPACT_ATOMS: atom_id res chain seq x y z
N MET A 1 -12.74 -7.21 7.34
CA MET A 1 -14.12 -7.33 7.84
C MET A 1 -14.24 -6.63 9.18
N THR A 2 -15.32 -5.88 9.39
CA THR A 2 -15.57 -5.10 10.61
C THR A 2 -17.01 -5.33 11.08
N LYS A 3 -17.22 -5.56 12.39
CA LYS A 3 -18.57 -5.65 12.96
C LYS A 3 -19.14 -4.25 13.21
N GLN A 4 -20.34 -3.97 12.73
CA GLN A 4 -21.13 -2.79 13.09
C GLN A 4 -22.48 -3.25 13.66
N GLY A 5 -22.60 -3.26 14.99
CA GLY A 5 -23.78 -3.85 15.64
C GLY A 5 -23.89 -5.35 15.34
N GLU A 6 -25.01 -5.77 14.75
CA GLU A 6 -25.24 -7.17 14.34
C GLU A 6 -24.74 -7.47 12.91
N SER A 7 -24.41 -6.46 12.10
CA SER A 7 -23.91 -6.66 10.74
C SER A 7 -22.39 -6.77 10.70
N VAL A 8 -21.89 -7.51 9.72
CA VAL A 8 -20.47 -7.61 9.39
C VAL A 8 -20.28 -6.96 8.03
N LEU A 9 -19.42 -5.95 7.97
CA LEU A 9 -19.04 -5.30 6.73
C LEU A 9 -17.73 -5.88 6.22
N PHE A 10 -17.57 -5.93 4.91
CA PHE A 10 -16.29 -6.20 4.25
C PHE A 10 -15.83 -4.99 3.43
N SER A 11 -14.52 -4.86 3.32
CA SER A 11 -13.83 -3.98 2.38
C SER A 11 -12.70 -4.82 1.80
N LEU A 12 -12.58 -4.81 0.49
CA LEU A 12 -11.48 -5.41 -0.28
C LEU A 12 -10.91 -4.32 -1.16
N ASP A 13 -9.59 -4.25 -1.18
CA ASP A 13 -8.85 -3.35 -2.04
C ASP A 13 -7.78 -4.21 -2.72
N SER A 14 -7.73 -4.17 -4.06
CA SER A 14 -6.73 -4.86 -4.86
C SER A 14 -6.21 -3.95 -5.96
N VAL A 15 -4.94 -4.16 -6.34
CA VAL A 15 -4.27 -3.44 -7.41
C VAL A 15 -3.61 -4.48 -8.31
N THR A 16 -3.89 -4.39 -9.61
CA THR A 16 -3.31 -5.24 -10.66
C THR A 16 -2.77 -4.34 -11.76
N GLY A 17 -1.45 -4.08 -11.74
CA GLY A 17 -0.83 -3.14 -12.68
C GLY A 17 -1.35 -1.73 -12.46
N GLU A 18 -2.01 -1.15 -13.46
CA GLU A 18 -2.62 0.19 -13.35
C GLU A 18 -4.05 0.18 -12.82
N ASP A 19 -4.70 -0.99 -12.82
CA ASP A 19 -6.10 -1.14 -12.47
C ASP A 19 -6.22 -1.40 -10.97
N SER A 20 -7.15 -0.69 -10.32
CA SER A 20 -7.50 -0.91 -8.92
C SER A 20 -8.96 -1.29 -8.79
N CYS A 21 -9.26 -2.10 -7.79
CA CYS A 21 -10.59 -2.56 -7.46
C CYS A 21 -10.82 -2.36 -5.97
N THR A 22 -11.86 -1.61 -5.64
CA THR A 22 -12.34 -1.46 -4.27
C THR A 22 -13.76 -2.00 -4.20
N LEU A 23 -13.97 -3.03 -3.39
CA LEU A 23 -15.28 -3.62 -3.13
C LEU A 23 -15.65 -3.45 -1.66
N ARG A 24 -16.85 -2.95 -1.41
CA ARG A 24 -17.40 -2.81 -0.06
C ARG A 24 -18.83 -3.31 -0.02
N GLY A 25 -19.22 -3.86 1.13
CA GLY A 25 -20.58 -4.32 1.33
C GLY A 25 -20.76 -5.10 2.62
N ASP A 26 -21.92 -5.75 2.71
CA ASP A 26 -22.33 -6.54 3.87
C ASP A 26 -21.96 -8.01 3.69
N VAL A 27 -21.75 -8.69 4.82
CA VAL A 27 -21.56 -10.14 4.88
C VAL A 27 -22.85 -10.77 5.39
N GLU A 28 -23.57 -11.43 4.50
CA GLU A 28 -24.82 -12.11 4.79
C GLU A 28 -24.65 -13.62 4.57
N ALA A 29 -24.98 -14.43 5.59
CA ALA A 29 -24.87 -15.89 5.54
C ALA A 29 -23.50 -16.41 5.05
N GLY A 30 -22.41 -15.71 5.39
CA GLY A 30 -21.04 -16.06 5.00
C GLY A 30 -20.64 -15.63 3.58
N ARG A 31 -21.48 -14.86 2.88
CA ARG A 31 -21.22 -14.32 1.54
C ARG A 31 -21.09 -12.81 1.61
N GLY A 32 -20.14 -12.25 0.88
CA GLY A 32 -20.02 -10.80 0.71
C GLY A 32 -20.98 -10.33 -0.36
N ILE A 33 -21.71 -9.25 -0.10
CA ILE A 33 -22.65 -8.66 -1.04
C ILE A 33 -22.30 -7.18 -1.22
N ALA A 34 -21.67 -6.84 -2.33
CA ALA A 34 -21.45 -5.46 -2.76
C ALA A 34 -22.60 -5.00 -3.66
N LYS A 35 -23.15 -3.82 -3.36
CA LYS A 35 -24.26 -3.19 -4.09
C LYS A 35 -23.94 -1.71 -4.26
N GLU A 36 -24.31 -1.16 -5.42
CA GLU A 36 -24.31 0.27 -5.69
C GLU A 36 -25.69 0.65 -6.23
N ASP A 37 -26.22 1.80 -5.80
CA ASP A 37 -27.57 2.24 -6.20
C ASP A 37 -27.75 2.39 -7.73
N SER A 38 -26.65 2.62 -8.44
CA SER A 38 -26.58 2.76 -9.90
C SER A 38 -26.46 1.43 -10.66
N ILE A 39 -26.22 0.30 -9.98
CA ILE A 39 -25.94 -1.00 -10.59
C ILE A 39 -27.04 -2.00 -10.17
N PRO A 40 -27.87 -2.51 -11.12
CA PRO A 40 -28.96 -3.41 -10.79
C PRO A 40 -28.53 -4.76 -10.19
N ALA A 41 -27.31 -5.22 -10.51
CA ALA A 41 -26.77 -6.49 -10.07
C ALA A 41 -25.83 -6.31 -8.87
N ALA A 42 -25.98 -7.17 -7.87
CA ALA A 42 -25.04 -7.22 -6.75
C ALA A 42 -23.81 -8.05 -7.13
N CYS A 43 -22.62 -7.63 -6.71
CA CYS A 43 -21.43 -8.47 -6.77
C CYS A 43 -21.40 -9.38 -5.53
N VAL A 44 -21.58 -10.68 -5.73
CA VAL A 44 -21.64 -11.67 -4.67
C VAL A 44 -20.31 -12.42 -4.54
N LEU A 45 -19.69 -12.32 -3.38
CA LEU A 45 -18.38 -12.87 -3.05
C LEU A 45 -18.51 -14.09 -2.13
N SER A 46 -17.62 -15.06 -2.33
CA SER A 46 -17.39 -16.16 -1.40
C SER A 46 -16.08 -15.96 -0.67
N PHE A 47 -16.07 -16.26 0.63
CA PHE A 47 -14.89 -16.22 1.48
C PHE A 47 -14.59 -17.62 1.97
N SER A 48 -13.35 -18.07 1.84
CA SER A 48 -12.89 -19.32 2.45
C SER A 48 -11.56 -19.12 3.15
N GLN A 49 -11.42 -19.72 4.33
CA GLN A 49 -10.21 -19.55 5.12
C GLN A 49 -9.15 -20.59 4.72
N SER A 50 -7.93 -20.11 4.44
CA SER A 50 -6.76 -20.91 4.10
C SER A 50 -5.59 -20.48 5.00
N GLY A 51 -5.48 -21.13 6.17
CA GLY A 51 -4.52 -20.71 7.19
C GLY A 51 -4.78 -19.28 7.69
N GLU A 52 -3.78 -18.41 7.55
CA GLU A 52 -3.87 -16.97 7.89
C GLU A 52 -4.50 -16.12 6.76
N MET A 53 -4.69 -16.70 5.58
CA MET A 53 -5.26 -16.03 4.42
C MET A 53 -6.76 -16.29 4.29
N ILE A 54 -7.44 -15.35 3.65
CA ILE A 54 -8.84 -15.46 3.22
C ILE A 54 -8.83 -15.49 1.70
N GLU A 55 -9.16 -16.64 1.12
CA GLU A 55 -9.42 -16.77 -0.30
C GLU A 55 -10.75 -16.10 -0.63
N VAL A 56 -10.72 -15.17 -1.57
CA VAL A 56 -11.86 -14.44 -2.10
C VAL A 56 -12.11 -14.89 -3.53
N SER A 57 -13.35 -15.25 -3.83
CA SER A 57 -13.78 -15.52 -5.20
C SER A 57 -15.13 -14.88 -5.50
N ALA A 58 -15.36 -14.57 -6.78
CA ALA A 58 -16.63 -14.12 -7.28
C ALA A 58 -17.54 -15.32 -7.50
N SER A 59 -18.81 -15.18 -7.14
CA SER A 59 -19.82 -16.19 -7.50
C SER A 59 -20.18 -16.10 -8.99
N SER A 60 -20.07 -14.90 -9.55
CA SER A 60 -20.19 -14.60 -10.97
C SER A 60 -19.25 -13.46 -11.31
N GLN A 61 -18.23 -13.73 -12.13
CA GLN A 61 -17.26 -12.72 -12.53
C GLN A 61 -17.91 -11.61 -13.36
N ALA A 62 -18.99 -11.91 -14.09
CA ALA A 62 -19.71 -10.92 -14.90
C ALA A 62 -20.38 -9.83 -14.05
N GLU A 63 -20.92 -10.18 -12.88
CA GLU A 63 -21.64 -9.24 -12.01
C GLU A 63 -20.67 -8.26 -11.32
N CYS A 64 -19.46 -8.72 -11.02
CA CYS A 64 -18.46 -7.91 -10.32
C CYS A 64 -17.65 -6.98 -11.24
N LYS A 65 -17.69 -7.18 -12.57
CA LYS A 65 -17.01 -6.30 -13.54
C LYS A 65 -17.47 -4.85 -13.50
N HIS A 66 -18.71 -4.60 -13.08
CA HIS A 66 -19.21 -3.22 -12.97
C HIS A 66 -18.57 -2.44 -11.81
N PHE A 67 -18.07 -3.14 -10.80
CA PHE A 67 -17.44 -2.54 -9.62
C PHE A 67 -15.92 -2.37 -9.81
N CYS A 68 -15.29 -3.27 -10.56
CA CYS A 68 -13.83 -3.35 -10.67
C CYS A 68 -13.31 -3.18 -12.09
N GLY A 69 -14.18 -2.89 -13.06
CA GLY A 69 -13.81 -2.84 -14.46
C GLY A 69 -13.49 -4.23 -15.03
N TYR A 70 -12.99 -4.24 -16.26
CA TYR A 70 -12.67 -5.49 -16.98
C TYR A 70 -11.28 -6.03 -16.68
N ASN A 71 -10.37 -5.15 -16.25
CA ASN A 71 -8.95 -5.44 -16.13
C ASN A 71 -8.47 -5.50 -14.66
N ALA A 72 -9.21 -4.93 -13.71
CA ALA A 72 -8.91 -5.11 -12.29
C ALA A 72 -9.46 -6.45 -11.81
N GLY A 73 -8.62 -7.22 -11.12
CA GLY A 73 -9.00 -8.46 -10.46
C GLY A 73 -9.01 -8.27 -8.95
N PHE A 74 -9.94 -8.95 -8.26
CA PHE A 74 -9.98 -9.02 -6.79
C PHE A 74 -10.02 -10.44 -6.27
N GLU A 75 -10.13 -11.44 -7.14
CA GLU A 75 -10.13 -12.83 -6.71
C GLU A 75 -8.69 -13.23 -6.31
N GLY A 76 -8.56 -13.93 -5.20
CA GLY A 76 -7.25 -14.36 -4.69
C GLY A 76 -7.20 -14.45 -3.17
N ALA A 77 -5.99 -14.70 -2.67
CA ALA A 77 -5.71 -14.84 -1.24
C ALA A 77 -5.39 -13.48 -0.60
N TYR A 78 -6.14 -13.12 0.43
CA TYR A 78 -5.95 -11.88 1.17
C TYR A 78 -5.43 -12.17 2.57
N LEU A 79 -4.43 -11.39 2.99
CA LEU A 79 -4.05 -11.32 4.39
C LEU A 79 -4.97 -10.36 5.13
N ARG A 80 -5.31 -10.72 6.37
CA ARG A 80 -6.02 -9.79 7.24
C ARG A 80 -5.08 -8.64 7.61
N THR A 81 -5.47 -7.42 7.26
CA THR A 81 -4.75 -6.22 7.72
C THR A 81 -4.76 -6.15 9.23
N LYS A 82 -3.58 -5.90 9.81
CA LYS A 82 -3.47 -5.54 11.23
C LYS A 82 -4.12 -4.18 11.43
N SER A 83 -4.59 -3.91 12.65
CA SER A 83 -5.05 -2.56 13.01
C SER A 83 -3.95 -1.55 12.75
N GLY A 84 -4.27 -0.42 12.13
CA GLY A 84 -3.29 0.59 11.71
C GLY A 84 -2.75 0.39 10.29
N CYS A 85 -3.05 -0.74 9.64
CA CYS A 85 -2.58 -1.07 8.29
C CYS A 85 -3.68 -1.06 7.24
N ALA A 86 -4.90 -0.62 7.58
CA ALA A 86 -5.88 -0.31 6.55
C ALA A 86 -5.44 0.95 5.79
N GLN A 87 -5.75 1.02 4.50
CA GLN A 87 -5.35 2.13 3.61
C GLN A 87 -5.67 3.52 4.19
N HIS A 88 -6.87 3.72 4.76
CA HIS A 88 -7.23 4.99 5.38
C HIS A 88 -6.41 5.33 6.64
N GLU A 89 -5.98 4.33 7.43
CA GLU A 89 -5.15 4.51 8.62
C GLU A 89 -3.69 4.81 8.23
N ILE A 90 -3.19 4.15 7.18
CA ILE A 90 -1.89 4.44 6.59
C ILE A 90 -1.86 5.89 6.10
N GLN A 91 -2.84 6.30 5.31
CA GLN A 91 -2.97 7.67 4.81
C GLN A 91 -3.09 8.70 5.95
N GLN A 92 -3.82 8.38 7.02
CA GLN A 92 -3.89 9.25 8.19
C GLN A 92 -2.53 9.37 8.91
N THR A 93 -1.79 8.27 9.01
CA THR A 93 -0.46 8.24 9.62
C THR A 93 0.54 9.04 8.80
N ARG A 94 0.51 8.89 7.47
CA ARG A 94 1.36 9.64 6.53
C ARG A 94 1.09 11.15 6.57
N ARG A 95 -0.18 11.58 6.57
CA ARG A 95 -0.51 13.01 6.76
C ARG A 95 0.05 13.57 8.07
N GLY A 96 -0.11 12.83 9.18
CA GLY A 96 0.45 13.25 10.46
C GLY A 96 1.98 13.27 10.48
N PHE A 97 2.64 12.39 9.72
CA PHE A 97 4.08 12.44 9.50
C PHE A 97 4.47 13.72 8.72
N GLU A 98 3.80 14.01 7.62
CA GLU A 98 4.07 15.17 6.77
C GLU A 98 3.90 16.49 7.53
N GLU A 99 2.83 16.63 8.31
CA GLU A 99 2.59 17.78 9.19
C GLU A 99 3.78 17.98 10.15
N LEU A 100 4.16 16.94 10.89
CA LEU A 100 5.29 17.00 11.83
C LEU A 100 6.62 17.28 11.12
N TYR A 101 6.84 16.70 9.94
CA TYR A 101 8.06 16.88 9.19
C TYR A 101 8.18 18.31 8.64
N ASN A 102 7.08 18.87 8.13
CA ASN A 102 7.01 20.24 7.61
C ASN A 102 7.20 21.29 8.72
N ASP A 103 6.77 20.98 9.94
CA ASP A 103 7.03 21.79 11.14
C ASP A 103 8.46 21.59 11.72
N GLU A 104 9.33 20.88 11.00
CA GLU A 104 10.69 20.50 11.42
C GLU A 104 10.76 19.68 12.72
N ASN A 105 9.62 19.12 13.16
CA ASN A 105 9.52 18.22 14.30
C ASN A 105 9.94 16.80 13.88
N TYR A 106 11.19 16.65 13.45
CA TYR A 106 11.69 15.43 12.81
C TYR A 106 11.69 14.21 13.73
N LYS A 107 11.92 14.36 15.03
CA LYS A 107 11.90 13.24 15.98
C LYS A 107 10.46 12.71 16.19
N PRO A 108 9.45 13.57 16.46
CA PRO A 108 8.05 13.17 16.40
C PRO A 108 7.62 12.58 15.05
N ALA A 109 8.03 13.17 13.92
CA ALA A 109 7.70 12.65 12.59
C ALA A 109 8.21 11.22 12.43
N LEU A 110 9.49 10.98 12.73
CA LEU A 110 10.09 9.65 12.69
C LEU A 110 9.31 8.66 13.56
N ALA A 111 9.02 9.01 14.82
CA ALA A 111 8.27 8.15 15.74
C ALA A 111 6.85 7.83 15.26
N LYS A 112 6.22 8.73 14.50
CA LYS A 112 4.89 8.53 13.91
C LYS A 112 4.92 7.49 12.78
N LEU A 113 5.93 7.53 11.92
CA LEU A 113 5.98 6.72 10.70
C LEU A 113 6.69 5.36 10.88
N SER A 114 7.74 5.28 11.72
CA SER A 114 8.56 4.07 11.86
C SER A 114 7.76 2.79 12.18
N PRO A 115 6.76 2.79 13.09
CA PRO A 115 6.02 1.57 13.40
C PRO A 115 5.21 1.05 12.21
N MET A 116 4.69 1.96 11.38
CA MET A 116 3.81 1.65 10.27
C MET A 116 4.52 0.77 9.22
N LEU A 117 5.75 1.11 8.82
CA LEU A 117 6.49 0.28 7.87
C LEU A 117 6.69 -1.13 8.42
N LYS A 118 7.09 -1.27 9.69
CA LYS A 118 7.34 -2.58 10.32
C LYS A 118 6.06 -3.41 10.43
N ASP A 119 4.97 -2.79 10.86
CA ASP A 119 3.73 -3.50 11.18
C ASP A 119 2.91 -3.85 9.94
N CYS A 120 3.00 -3.01 8.89
CA CYS A 120 2.19 -3.12 7.69
C CYS A 120 2.93 -3.70 6.47
N LEU A 121 4.25 -3.96 6.55
CA LEU A 121 5.06 -4.42 5.42
C LEU A 121 4.42 -5.56 4.61
N ALA A 122 3.83 -6.54 5.27
CA ALA A 122 3.23 -7.71 4.62
C ALA A 122 1.99 -7.39 3.76
N THR A 123 1.43 -6.19 3.87
CA THR A 123 0.21 -5.76 3.16
C THR A 123 0.40 -4.45 2.39
N LEU A 124 1.60 -3.86 2.40
CA LEU A 124 1.91 -2.69 1.60
C LEU A 124 2.13 -3.09 0.14
N GLU A 125 1.58 -2.29 -0.77
CA GLU A 125 1.88 -2.39 -2.18
C GLU A 125 3.25 -1.73 -2.45
N TRP A 126 3.99 -2.18 -3.47
CA TRP A 126 5.40 -1.80 -3.69
C TRP A 126 5.59 -0.28 -3.86
N GLU A 127 4.61 0.42 -4.43
CA GLU A 127 4.65 1.86 -4.63
C GLU A 127 4.54 2.58 -3.28
N GLU A 128 3.57 2.15 -2.46
CA GLU A 128 3.35 2.70 -1.12
C GLU A 128 4.53 2.37 -0.19
N GLU A 129 5.05 1.14 -0.22
CA GLU A 129 6.24 0.74 0.53
C GLU A 129 7.44 1.62 0.17
N GLY A 130 7.71 1.80 -1.13
CA GLY A 130 8.83 2.60 -1.60
C GLY A 130 8.72 4.07 -1.23
N SER A 131 7.51 4.63 -1.29
CA SER A 131 7.24 5.99 -0.83
C SER A 131 7.48 6.13 0.67
N ILE A 132 6.95 5.22 1.50
CA ILE A 132 7.13 5.23 2.96
C ILE A 132 8.60 5.09 3.37
N ARG A 133 9.36 4.22 2.69
CA ARG A 133 10.80 4.07 2.93
C ARG A 133 11.56 5.35 2.65
N ASN A 134 11.21 6.08 1.60
CA ASN A 134 11.82 7.38 1.29
C ASN A 134 11.47 8.46 2.32
N ASP A 135 10.21 8.54 2.74
CA ASP A 135 9.76 9.43 3.83
C ASP A 135 10.50 9.13 5.14
N LEU A 136 10.65 7.84 5.46
CA LEU A 136 11.35 7.40 6.67
C LEU A 136 12.84 7.72 6.61
N ALA A 137 13.49 7.49 5.47
CA ALA A 137 14.91 7.73 5.27
C ALA A 137 15.28 9.21 5.41
N ILE A 138 14.50 10.12 4.82
CA ILE A 138 14.77 11.56 4.98
C ILE A 138 14.55 12.02 6.43
N ALA A 139 13.56 11.47 7.14
CA ALA A 139 13.37 11.76 8.55
C ALA A 139 14.52 11.20 9.42
N GLN A 140 15.00 9.99 9.15
CA GLN A 140 16.19 9.41 9.80
C GLN A 140 17.43 10.30 9.59
N TYR A 141 17.68 10.73 8.36
CA TYR A 141 18.75 11.68 8.03
C TYR A 141 18.67 12.97 8.86
N LYS A 142 17.48 13.57 8.95
CA LYS A 142 17.25 14.80 9.72
C LYS A 142 17.46 14.62 11.23
N ASN A 143 17.35 13.39 11.73
CA ASN A 143 17.65 13.04 13.11
C ASN A 143 19.10 12.55 13.33
N GLY A 144 19.96 12.56 12.30
CA GLY A 144 21.34 12.08 12.39
C GLY A 144 21.50 10.55 12.39
N LEU A 145 20.44 9.82 12.03
CA LEU A 145 20.41 8.35 11.97
C LEU A 145 20.84 7.88 10.57
N TYR A 146 22.12 8.06 10.27
CA TYR A 146 22.65 7.85 8.91
C TYR A 146 22.67 6.39 8.49
N ASP A 147 23.06 5.50 9.40
CA ASP A 147 23.20 4.08 9.09
C ASP A 147 21.80 3.44 8.93
N GLU A 148 20.82 3.83 9.75
CA GLU A 148 19.41 3.42 9.63
C GLU A 148 18.75 3.97 8.36
N CYS A 149 19.10 5.19 7.95
CA CYS A 149 18.66 5.74 6.67
C CYS A 149 19.11 4.86 5.49
N LEU A 150 20.39 4.47 5.48
CA LEU A 150 20.94 3.63 4.42
C LEU A 150 20.33 2.22 4.44
N GLU A 151 20.11 1.66 5.63
CA GLU A 151 19.44 0.37 5.78
C GLU A 151 18.00 0.39 5.24
N THR A 152 17.25 1.45 5.55
CA THR A 152 15.86 1.64 5.11
C THR A 152 15.71 1.64 3.58
N LEU A 153 16.72 2.18 2.87
CA LEU A 153 16.76 2.29 1.41
C LEU A 153 17.56 1.19 0.72
N SER A 154 18.06 0.20 1.46
CA SER A 154 18.98 -0.82 0.93
C SER A 154 18.44 -1.56 -0.30
N GLN A 155 17.12 -1.80 -0.37
CA GLN A 155 16.49 -2.48 -1.51
C GLN A 155 16.53 -1.68 -2.82
N TYR A 156 16.67 -0.35 -2.73
CA TYR A 156 16.78 0.53 -3.89
C TYR A 156 18.24 0.94 -4.20
N ALA A 157 19.22 0.43 -3.44
CA ALA A 157 20.59 0.92 -3.50
C ALA A 157 21.29 0.63 -4.84
N GLU A 158 21.01 -0.53 -5.46
CA GLU A 158 21.59 -0.85 -6.78
C GLU A 158 20.90 -0.05 -7.89
N ASP A 159 19.57 0.05 -7.89
CA ASP A 159 18.84 0.84 -8.87
C ASP A 159 19.15 2.34 -8.78
N ALA A 160 19.39 2.85 -7.56
CA ALA A 160 19.83 4.22 -7.35
C ALA A 160 21.17 4.55 -8.05
N LYS A 161 22.03 3.56 -8.35
CA LYS A 161 23.31 3.75 -9.05
C LYS A 161 23.18 3.73 -10.57
N ARG A 162 22.09 3.18 -11.10
CA ARG A 162 21.82 3.05 -12.53
C ARG A 162 21.22 4.36 -13.07
N ASP A 163 21.36 4.60 -14.37
CA ASP A 163 20.61 5.65 -15.06
C ASP A 163 19.12 5.29 -15.18
N ASP A 164 18.30 6.30 -15.46
CA ASP A 164 16.84 6.18 -15.43
C ASP A 164 16.31 5.23 -16.52
N ASP A 165 16.91 5.21 -17.71
CA ASP A 165 16.51 4.30 -18.79
C ASP A 165 16.75 2.85 -18.35
N SER A 166 17.95 2.56 -17.86
CA SER A 166 18.32 1.23 -17.37
C SER A 166 17.41 0.72 -16.24
N VAL A 167 16.93 1.59 -15.35
CA VAL A 167 16.01 1.21 -14.25
C VAL A 167 14.64 0.79 -14.78
N THR A 168 14.20 1.38 -15.89
CA THR A 168 12.84 1.20 -16.41
C THR A 168 12.71 0.12 -17.48
N GLU A 169 13.81 -0.45 -17.99
CA GLU A 169 13.82 -1.45 -19.07
C GLU A 169 12.91 -2.66 -18.80
N GLU A 170 12.77 -3.07 -17.54
CA GLU A 170 11.99 -4.25 -17.14
C GLU A 170 10.52 -3.93 -16.81
N TRP A 171 10.14 -2.64 -16.87
CA TRP A 171 8.83 -2.17 -16.46
C TRP A 171 7.96 -1.80 -17.66
N THR A 172 6.64 -1.98 -17.53
CA THR A 172 5.70 -1.39 -18.48
C THR A 172 5.75 0.14 -18.35
N PRO A 173 5.52 0.92 -19.42
CA PRO A 173 5.62 2.38 -19.37
C PRO A 173 4.81 3.01 -18.22
N ALA A 174 3.61 2.47 -18.01
CA ALA A 174 2.70 2.71 -16.89
C ALA A 174 3.33 2.68 -15.49
N LEU A 175 4.11 1.63 -15.21
CA LEU A 175 4.70 1.36 -13.91
C LEU A 175 6.13 1.91 -13.81
N ALA A 176 6.80 2.06 -14.96
CA ALA A 176 8.15 2.58 -15.08
C ALA A 176 8.27 3.97 -14.43
N ASP A 177 7.39 4.90 -14.76
CA ASP A 177 7.43 6.26 -14.20
C ASP A 177 7.22 6.28 -12.68
N ARG A 178 6.33 5.41 -12.18
CA ARG A 178 6.02 5.29 -10.74
C ARG A 178 7.20 4.69 -9.97
N TYR A 179 7.76 3.59 -10.46
CA TYR A 179 8.95 2.98 -9.89
C TYR A 179 10.15 3.93 -9.94
N LEU A 180 10.34 4.61 -11.07
CA LEU A 180 11.43 5.55 -11.25
C LEU A 180 11.34 6.74 -10.27
N SER A 181 10.12 7.20 -9.93
CA SER A 181 9.93 8.22 -8.90
C SER A 181 10.51 7.78 -7.54
N ILE A 182 10.25 6.54 -7.14
CA ILE A 182 10.78 5.95 -5.89
C ILE A 182 12.30 5.86 -5.93
N VAL A 183 12.86 5.37 -7.04
CA VAL A 183 14.31 5.21 -7.21
C VAL A 183 15.03 6.56 -7.22
N ARG A 184 14.46 7.59 -7.88
CA ARG A 184 15.01 8.95 -7.89
C ARG A 184 15.03 9.56 -6.48
N ALA A 185 13.96 9.40 -5.71
CA ALA A 185 13.92 9.81 -4.32
C ALA A 185 14.98 9.07 -3.48
N ALA A 186 15.10 7.75 -3.66
CA ALA A 186 16.07 6.92 -2.95
C ALA A 186 17.50 7.34 -3.27
N ARG A 187 17.81 7.63 -4.54
CA ARG A 187 19.12 8.13 -5.00
C ARG A 187 19.51 9.43 -4.28
N ILE A 188 18.59 10.37 -4.16
CA ILE A 188 18.82 11.63 -3.43
C ILE A 188 19.07 11.35 -1.94
N ASN A 189 18.20 10.56 -1.31
CA ASN A 189 18.29 10.27 0.12
C ASN A 189 19.54 9.45 0.49
N ILE A 190 19.92 8.45 -0.29
CA ILE A 190 21.18 7.69 -0.12
C ILE A 190 22.38 8.62 -0.21
N ALA A 191 22.39 9.56 -1.18
CA ALA A 191 23.47 10.53 -1.31
C ALA A 191 23.54 11.50 -0.12
N LEU A 192 22.41 11.86 0.48
CA LEU A 192 22.37 12.64 1.73
C LEU A 192 22.90 11.83 2.91
N CYS A 193 22.43 10.60 3.09
CA CYS A 193 22.78 9.76 4.24
C CYS A 193 24.22 9.27 4.22
N SER A 194 24.81 9.11 3.04
CA SER A 194 26.23 8.78 2.87
C SER A 194 27.16 9.94 3.26
N LYS A 195 26.67 11.19 3.19
CA LYS A 195 27.37 12.39 3.63
C LYS A 195 27.09 12.61 5.11
N LYS A 196 27.69 11.80 5.98
CA LYS A 196 27.64 11.99 7.44
C LYS A 196 27.95 13.45 7.75
N LYS A 197 27.01 14.18 8.39
CA LYS A 197 27.21 15.58 8.78
C LYS A 197 27.83 15.67 10.16
#